data_AF-A0A8H8N9P3-F1
#
_entry.id   AF-A0A8H8N9P3-F1
#
_cell.length_a   1.000
_cell.length_b   1.000
_cell.length_c   1.000
_cell.angle_alpha   90.00
_cell.angle_beta   90.00
_cell.angle_gamma   90.00
#
_symmetry.space_group_name_H-M   'P 1'
#
loop_
_entity.id
_entity.type
_entity.pdbx_description
1 polymer ?
#
loop_
_entity_poly.entity_id
_entity_poly.type
_entity_poly.pdbx_seq_one_letter_code
_entity_poly.pdbx_strand_id
1 'polypeptide(L)'
;MRAPSSERNRRAQRLLALNRQAATEAVPTVFYWLLAYLFQHDRLDKSYTTNPDCLENKVLPMICVNNAETAVIRVLGSNEDVMCDVCDLVLPAAQYQADFLENHTVPCPRCSESQGRRSERTAPILQPAVTMLDEIPDSQNIFQSMADDSDVLLLVGIPCMEPQLETLVKDMARMARQSDRRVVYIGLELLPKSGWSQIVDVHLRVDPLHWAERHLEKLVATSHESRNGLEALESVRPGCVVALFQSHLPSSSSSLLRFPSS
;
A
#
# COMPACT_ATOMS: atom_id res chain seq x y z
N MET A 1 -17.71 10.14 25.49
CA MET A 1 -16.63 9.61 26.35
C MET A 1 -15.63 8.92 25.44
N ARG A 2 -14.34 9.31 25.48
CA ARG A 2 -13.28 8.68 24.67
C ARG A 2 -12.98 7.29 25.24
N ALA A 3 -12.83 6.29 24.37
CA ALA A 3 -12.30 4.99 24.76
C ALA A 3 -10.82 5.16 25.19
N PRO A 4 -10.36 4.48 26.24
CA PRO A 4 -8.94 4.50 26.62
C PRO A 4 -8.07 3.98 25.46
N SER A 5 -6.84 4.50 25.33
CA SER A 5 -5.90 4.16 24.23
C SER A 5 -5.74 2.66 23.99
N SER A 6 -5.84 1.84 25.05
CA SER A 6 -5.78 0.37 24.98
C SER A 6 -6.98 -0.29 24.28
N GLU A 7 -8.17 0.31 24.30
CA GLU A 7 -9.34 -0.21 23.59
C GLU A 7 -9.29 0.12 22.10
N ARG A 8 -8.82 1.33 21.75
CA ARG A 8 -8.58 1.72 20.36
C ARG A 8 -7.56 0.79 19.68
N ASN A 9 -6.46 0.50 20.36
CA ASN A 9 -5.40 -0.37 19.82
C ASN A 9 -5.88 -1.82 19.65
N ARG A 10 -6.62 -2.36 20.62
CA ARG A 10 -7.22 -3.70 20.51
C ARG A 10 -8.23 -3.80 19.36
N ARG A 11 -9.05 -2.77 19.17
CA ARG A 11 -9.97 -2.71 18.02
C ARG A 11 -9.20 -2.69 16.70
N ALA A 12 -8.15 -1.88 16.59
CA ALA A 12 -7.31 -1.83 15.38
C ALA A 12 -6.64 -3.19 15.10
N GLN A 13 -6.09 -3.83 16.13
CA GLN A 13 -5.51 -5.18 16.06
C GLN A 13 -6.50 -6.21 15.54
N ARG A 14 -7.72 -6.24 16.08
CA ARG A 14 -8.76 -7.16 15.62
C ARG A 14 -9.17 -6.91 14.18
N LEU A 15 -9.26 -5.65 13.76
CA LEU A 15 -9.60 -5.30 12.38
C LEU A 15 -8.52 -5.72 11.40
N LEU A 16 -7.25 -5.53 11.77
CA LEU A 16 -6.11 -6.03 10.99
C LEU A 16 -6.10 -7.56 10.95
N ALA A 17 -6.41 -8.25 12.04
CA ALA A 17 -6.57 -9.71 12.01
C ALA A 17 -7.70 -10.16 11.07
N LEU A 18 -8.89 -9.53 11.13
CA LEU A 18 -9.99 -9.81 10.19
C LEU A 18 -9.57 -9.56 8.73
N ASN A 19 -8.85 -8.46 8.49
CA ASN A 19 -8.30 -8.14 7.18
C ASN A 19 -7.34 -9.22 6.68
N ARG A 20 -6.43 -9.72 7.53
CA ARG A 20 -5.50 -10.80 7.19
C ARG A 20 -6.22 -12.10 6.84
N GLN A 21 -7.25 -12.45 7.61
CA GLN A 21 -8.07 -13.62 7.32
C GLN A 21 -8.73 -13.50 5.95
N ALA A 22 -9.36 -12.35 5.66
CA ALA A 22 -9.94 -12.10 4.34
C ALA A 22 -8.89 -12.10 3.22
N ALA A 23 -7.71 -11.51 3.46
CA ALA A 23 -6.62 -11.46 2.49
C ALA A 23 -6.07 -12.85 2.16
N THR A 24 -6.11 -13.79 3.10
CA THR A 24 -5.66 -15.19 2.88
C THR A 24 -6.50 -15.87 1.80
N GLU A 25 -7.81 -15.67 1.82
CA GLU A 25 -8.76 -16.26 0.86
C GLU A 25 -8.94 -15.43 -0.41
N ALA A 26 -8.60 -14.14 -0.37
CA ALA A 26 -8.78 -13.24 -1.49
C ALA A 26 -7.88 -13.60 -2.69
N VAL A 27 -8.44 -13.44 -3.88
CA VAL A 27 -7.71 -13.54 -5.15
C VAL A 27 -7.23 -12.14 -5.55
N PRO A 28 -5.95 -11.97 -5.90
CA PRO A 28 -5.46 -10.70 -6.42
C PRO A 28 -6.27 -10.26 -7.64
N THR A 29 -6.70 -9.00 -7.65
CA THR A 29 -7.46 -8.44 -8.77
C THR A 29 -6.58 -8.30 -10.02
N VAL A 30 -7.21 -8.09 -11.18
CA VAL A 30 -6.53 -7.80 -12.46
C VAL A 30 -5.50 -6.66 -12.37
N PHE A 31 -5.70 -5.73 -11.42
CA PHE A 31 -4.75 -4.64 -11.18
C PHE A 31 -3.39 -5.14 -10.71
N TYR A 32 -3.34 -6.10 -9.78
CA TYR A 32 -2.08 -6.69 -9.31
C TYR A 32 -1.37 -7.44 -10.44
N TRP A 33 -2.12 -8.11 -11.32
CA TRP A 33 -1.57 -8.76 -12.50
C TRP A 33 -0.99 -7.76 -13.50
N LEU A 34 -1.65 -6.61 -13.70
CA LEU A 34 -1.09 -5.53 -14.51
C LEU A 34 0.21 -4.98 -13.91
N LEU A 35 0.27 -4.73 -12.60
CA LEU A 35 1.50 -4.25 -11.95
C LEU A 35 2.65 -5.24 -12.14
N ALA A 36 2.37 -6.52 -11.94
CA ALA A 36 3.39 -7.54 -12.08
C ALA A 36 3.84 -7.68 -13.55
N TYR A 37 2.92 -7.58 -14.52
CA TYR A 37 3.29 -7.51 -15.95
C TYR A 37 4.19 -6.30 -16.23
N LEU A 38 3.83 -5.10 -15.76
CA LEU A 38 4.63 -3.91 -15.96
C LEU A 38 6.04 -4.07 -15.35
N PHE A 39 6.13 -4.70 -14.18
CA PHE A 39 7.42 -4.99 -13.55
C PHE A 39 8.27 -5.96 -14.36
N GLN A 40 7.69 -7.07 -14.81
CA GLN A 40 8.39 -8.09 -15.62
C GLN A 40 9.01 -7.52 -16.90
N HIS A 41 8.42 -6.44 -17.42
CA HIS A 41 8.82 -5.80 -18.66
C HIS A 41 9.60 -4.50 -18.45
N ASP A 42 10.15 -4.25 -17.26
CA ASP A 42 10.92 -3.05 -16.91
C ASP A 42 10.15 -1.73 -17.14
N ARG A 43 8.82 -1.77 -16.95
CA ARG A 43 7.91 -0.62 -17.08
C ARG A 43 7.35 -0.12 -15.76
N LEU A 44 7.60 -0.87 -14.67
CA LEU A 44 7.33 -0.48 -13.30
C LEU A 44 8.66 -0.48 -12.56
N ASP A 45 9.12 0.67 -12.05
CA ASP A 45 10.28 0.69 -11.16
C ASP A 45 9.83 0.46 -9.70
N LYS A 46 8.84 1.23 -9.21
CA LYS A 46 8.29 1.02 -7.86
C LYS A 46 6.77 1.23 -7.78
N SER A 47 6.09 0.37 -7.02
CA SER A 47 4.72 0.58 -6.55
C SER A 47 4.73 0.92 -5.07
N TYR A 48 3.97 1.94 -4.69
CA TYR A 48 3.84 2.36 -3.31
C TYR A 48 2.43 2.03 -2.89
N THR A 49 2.21 1.09 -1.97
CA THR A 49 0.86 0.69 -1.55
C THR A 49 0.57 1.20 -0.14
N THR A 50 -0.68 1.62 0.07
CA THR A 50 -1.21 1.93 1.41
C THR A 50 -2.03 0.76 1.96
N ASN A 51 -2.26 -0.29 1.17
CA ASN A 51 -2.97 -1.46 1.65
C ASN A 51 -2.04 -2.29 2.54
N PRO A 52 -2.44 -2.56 3.79
CA PRO A 52 -1.68 -3.46 4.64
C PRO A 52 -1.99 -4.94 4.32
N ASP A 53 -2.91 -5.23 3.40
CA ASP A 53 -3.41 -6.59 3.10
C ASP A 53 -2.37 -7.53 2.47
N CYS A 54 -1.27 -6.99 1.95
CA CYS A 54 -0.16 -7.71 1.34
C CYS A 54 -0.56 -8.60 0.14
N LEU A 55 -1.66 -8.30 -0.55
CA LEU A 55 -2.12 -9.11 -1.69
C LEU A 55 -1.13 -9.14 -2.85
N GLU A 56 -0.25 -8.14 -2.95
CA GLU A 56 0.86 -8.13 -3.90
C GLU A 56 1.81 -9.34 -3.74
N ASN A 57 1.97 -9.87 -2.52
CA ASN A 57 2.83 -11.04 -2.27
C ASN A 57 2.34 -12.29 -2.98
N LYS A 58 1.06 -12.35 -3.37
CA LYS A 58 0.51 -13.48 -4.11
C LYS A 58 0.85 -13.46 -5.59
N VAL A 59 1.22 -12.30 -6.14
CA VAL A 59 1.46 -12.11 -7.58
C VAL A 59 2.93 -11.87 -7.89
N LEU A 60 3.65 -11.12 -7.04
CA LEU A 60 5.05 -10.75 -7.29
C LEU A 60 5.99 -11.96 -7.42
N PRO A 61 5.94 -13.00 -6.54
CA PRO A 61 6.85 -14.14 -6.65
C PRO A 61 6.63 -14.99 -7.91
N MET A 62 5.44 -14.95 -8.50
CA MET A 62 5.14 -15.69 -9.73
C MET A 62 5.82 -15.09 -10.96
N ILE A 63 6.30 -13.84 -10.85
CA ILE A 63 6.81 -13.05 -11.96
C ILE A 63 8.27 -12.60 -11.70
N CYS A 64 8.68 -12.53 -10.42
CA CYS A 64 9.98 -12.01 -9.99
C CYS A 64 10.78 -13.12 -9.30
N VAL A 65 11.65 -13.82 -10.04
CA VAL A 65 12.48 -14.90 -9.44
C VAL A 65 13.54 -14.33 -8.48
N ASN A 66 13.94 -13.05 -8.58
CA ASN A 66 15.10 -12.52 -7.84
C ASN A 66 14.97 -11.14 -7.14
N ASN A 67 13.95 -10.29 -7.41
CA ASN A 67 13.92 -8.88 -6.93
C ASN A 67 12.53 -8.36 -6.49
N ALA A 68 11.64 -9.22 -6.01
CA ALA A 68 10.24 -8.86 -5.71
C ALA A 68 10.09 -7.77 -4.63
N GLU A 69 10.94 -7.82 -3.59
CA GLU A 69 10.85 -6.93 -2.42
C GLU A 69 11.27 -5.49 -2.70
N THR A 70 12.07 -5.24 -3.75
CA THR A 70 12.48 -3.87 -4.11
C THR A 70 11.43 -3.09 -4.87
N ALA A 71 10.46 -3.81 -5.47
CA ALA A 71 9.46 -3.26 -6.36
C ALA A 71 8.25 -2.67 -5.64
N VAL A 72 7.93 -3.14 -4.43
CA VAL A 72 6.75 -2.68 -3.68
C VAL A 72 7.13 -2.11 -2.33
N ILE A 73 6.76 -0.85 -2.12
CA ILE A 73 6.94 -0.14 -0.87
C ILE A 73 5.60 -0.04 -0.17
N ARG A 74 5.50 -0.64 1.02
CA ARG A 74 4.31 -0.55 1.87
C ARG A 74 4.40 0.68 2.76
N VAL A 75 3.71 1.74 2.37
CA VAL A 75 3.74 3.04 3.05
C VAL A 75 3.30 2.93 4.51
N LEU A 76 2.29 2.10 4.76
CA LEU A 76 1.75 1.88 6.10
C LEU A 76 2.29 0.60 6.74
N GLY A 77 3.31 -0.05 6.18
CA GLY A 77 3.81 -1.33 6.68
C GLY A 77 2.96 -2.55 6.28
N SER A 78 3.21 -3.68 6.93
CA SER A 78 2.70 -5.00 6.55
C SER A 78 1.78 -5.57 7.63
N ASN A 79 0.65 -6.15 7.23
CA ASN A 79 -0.20 -6.92 8.14
C ASN A 79 0.28 -8.37 8.31
N GLU A 80 1.37 -8.79 7.69
CA GLU A 80 1.94 -10.13 7.87
C GLU A 80 2.74 -10.27 9.17
N ASP A 81 3.21 -9.15 9.72
CA ASP A 81 4.10 -9.09 10.87
C ASP A 81 3.49 -8.32 12.05
N VAL A 82 3.95 -8.66 13.25
CA VAL A 82 3.74 -7.91 14.48
C VAL A 82 5.08 -7.51 15.08
N MET A 83 5.13 -6.33 15.68
CA MET A 83 6.31 -5.75 16.31
C MET A 83 6.04 -5.46 17.78
N CYS A 84 7.04 -5.72 18.63
CA CYS A 84 7.00 -5.30 20.03
C CYS A 84 7.14 -3.78 20.14
N ASP A 85 6.30 -3.15 20.95
CA ASP A 85 6.28 -1.69 21.19
C ASP A 85 7.47 -1.15 22.01
N VAL A 86 8.38 -2.02 22.46
CA VAL A 86 9.54 -1.63 23.28
C VAL A 86 10.87 -2.15 22.75
N CYS A 87 10.94 -3.39 22.26
CA CYS A 87 12.21 -4.01 21.87
C CYS A 87 12.34 -4.29 20.37
N ASP A 88 11.38 -3.79 19.57
CA ASP A 88 11.33 -3.90 18.11
C ASP A 88 11.45 -5.34 17.58
N LEU A 89 11.13 -6.33 18.42
CA LEU A 89 11.07 -7.72 17.98
C LEU A 89 9.92 -7.86 16.99
N VAL A 90 10.25 -8.24 15.75
CA VAL A 90 9.29 -8.55 14.70
C VAL A 90 9.03 -10.07 14.65
N LEU A 91 7.76 -10.46 14.60
CA LEU A 91 7.31 -11.85 14.56
C LEU A 91 6.17 -12.02 13.53
N PRO A 92 6.00 -13.22 12.94
CA PRO A 92 4.89 -13.47 12.03
C PRO A 92 3.54 -13.34 12.74
N ALA A 93 2.69 -12.46 12.24
CA ALA A 93 1.41 -12.14 12.88
C ALA A 93 0.39 -13.28 12.81
N ALA A 94 0.56 -14.21 11.86
CA ALA A 94 -0.27 -15.42 11.73
C ALA A 94 -0.27 -16.27 13.01
N GLN A 95 0.82 -16.26 13.79
CA GLN A 95 0.94 -17.00 15.06
C GLN A 95 -0.02 -16.48 16.14
N TYR A 96 -0.44 -15.22 16.03
CA TYR A 96 -1.23 -14.50 17.03
C TYR A 96 -2.64 -14.15 16.52
N GLN A 97 -3.04 -14.75 15.40
CA GLN A 97 -4.30 -14.46 14.72
C GLN A 97 -5.52 -14.64 15.62
N ALA A 98 -5.60 -15.78 16.34
CA ALA A 98 -6.72 -16.10 17.20
C ALA A 98 -6.86 -15.09 18.35
N ASP A 99 -5.74 -14.75 19.00
CA ASP A 99 -5.71 -13.77 20.09
C ASP A 99 -6.23 -12.40 19.64
N PHE A 100 -5.77 -11.91 18.48
CA PHE A 100 -6.24 -10.62 17.96
C PHE A 100 -7.72 -10.65 17.56
N LEU A 101 -8.23 -11.75 17.00
CA LEU A 101 -9.66 -11.90 16.69
C LEU A 101 -10.53 -11.86 17.95
N GLU A 102 -10.02 -12.39 19.06
CA GLU A 102 -10.66 -12.39 20.38
C GLU A 102 -10.45 -11.08 21.17
N ASN A 103 -9.79 -10.06 20.58
CA ASN A 103 -9.38 -8.81 21.23
C ASN A 103 -8.45 -9.02 22.44
N HIS A 104 -7.67 -10.10 22.47
CA HIS A 104 -6.66 -10.33 23.48
C HIS A 104 -5.42 -9.49 23.23
N THR A 105 -4.77 -9.07 24.33
CA THR A 105 -3.46 -8.44 24.29
C THR A 105 -2.40 -9.53 24.33
N VAL A 106 -1.47 -9.49 23.38
CA VAL A 106 -0.39 -10.49 23.28
C VAL A 106 0.89 -9.90 23.85
N PRO A 107 1.48 -10.46 24.92
CA PRO A 107 2.75 -9.98 25.46
C PRO A 107 3.92 -10.35 24.56
N CYS A 108 4.95 -9.51 24.51
CA CYS A 108 6.16 -9.79 23.75
C CYS A 108 6.96 -10.94 24.41
N PRO A 109 7.23 -12.05 23.71
CA PRO A 109 7.90 -13.21 24.30
C PRO A 109 9.31 -12.86 24.81
N ARG A 110 10.08 -12.08 24.06
CA ARG A 110 11.43 -11.63 24.46
C ARG A 110 11.41 -10.80 25.73
N CYS A 111 10.46 -9.85 25.85
CA CYS A 111 10.34 -9.03 27.05
C CYS A 111 9.83 -9.84 28.25
N SER A 112 8.89 -10.75 28.04
CA SER A 112 8.34 -11.62 29.09
C SER A 112 9.40 -12.53 29.70
N GLU A 113 10.33 -13.06 28.91
CA GLU A 113 11.45 -13.86 29.42
C GLU A 113 12.40 -13.04 30.32
N SER A 114 12.64 -11.78 29.97
CA SER A 114 13.58 -10.91 30.69
C SER A 114 13.04 -10.36 32.02
N GLN A 115 11.72 -10.28 32.21
CA GLN A 115 11.11 -9.65 33.39
C GLN A 115 10.91 -10.61 34.58
N GLY A 116 10.99 -11.92 34.38
CA GLY A 116 10.56 -12.90 35.38
C GLY A 116 9.08 -12.70 35.79
N ARG A 117 8.60 -13.43 36.81
CA ARG A 117 7.20 -13.40 37.31
C ARG A 117 6.73 -12.03 37.88
N ARG A 118 7.49 -10.94 37.74
CA ARG A 118 7.12 -9.63 38.27
C ARG A 118 6.28 -8.85 37.25
N SER A 119 4.96 -8.87 37.47
CA SER A 119 3.95 -7.96 36.90
C SER A 119 3.48 -8.23 35.47
N GLU A 120 2.43 -9.05 35.33
CA GLU A 120 1.64 -9.23 34.10
C GLU A 120 0.91 -7.95 33.62
N ARG A 121 0.86 -6.89 34.44
CA ARG A 121 0.05 -5.69 34.15
C ARG A 121 0.79 -4.60 33.34
N THR A 122 2.08 -4.78 33.07
CA THR A 122 2.94 -3.79 32.38
C THR A 122 3.88 -4.42 31.35
N ALA A 123 3.63 -5.66 30.94
CA ALA A 123 4.48 -6.33 29.95
C ALA A 123 4.33 -5.61 28.59
N PRO A 124 5.45 -5.31 27.89
CA PRO A 124 5.42 -4.87 26.51
C PRO A 124 4.60 -5.81 25.64
N ILE A 125 3.90 -5.27 24.64
CA ILE A 125 2.92 -6.01 23.87
C ILE A 125 3.31 -6.06 22.40
N LEU A 126 2.84 -7.10 21.70
CA LEU A 126 2.93 -7.18 20.26
C LEU A 126 1.82 -6.32 19.63
N GLN A 127 2.21 -5.47 18.70
CA GLN A 127 1.33 -4.64 17.89
C GLN A 127 1.53 -4.99 16.41
N PRO A 128 0.55 -4.78 15.53
CA PRO A 128 0.74 -5.01 14.10
C PRO A 128 1.89 -4.13 13.60
N ALA A 129 2.72 -4.65 12.68
CA ALA A 129 3.79 -3.88 12.02
C ALA A 129 3.22 -2.97 10.92
N VAL A 130 2.10 -2.32 11.23
CA VAL A 130 1.38 -1.38 10.39
C VAL A 130 1.42 -0.02 11.07
N THR A 131 2.03 0.95 10.42
CA THR A 131 2.12 2.32 10.89
C THR A 131 0.75 2.97 10.87
N MET A 132 0.37 3.61 11.97
CA MET A 132 -0.86 4.38 12.03
C MET A 132 -0.72 5.64 11.15
N LEU A 133 -1.83 6.15 10.61
CA LEU A 133 -1.78 7.29 9.66
C LEU A 133 -1.08 8.54 10.27
N ASP A 134 -1.21 8.73 11.59
CA ASP A 134 -0.57 9.80 12.35
C ASP A 134 0.93 9.61 12.59
N GLU A 135 1.45 8.44 12.27
CA GLU A 135 2.85 8.05 12.43
C GLU A 135 3.53 7.84 11.07
N ILE A 136 2.86 8.17 9.95
CA ILE A 136 3.44 8.06 8.61
C ILE A 136 4.79 8.81 8.58
N PRO A 137 5.88 8.13 8.20
CA PRO A 137 7.20 8.75 8.13
C PRO A 137 7.19 10.00 7.26
N ASP A 138 8.10 10.94 7.54
CA ASP A 138 8.27 12.11 6.69
C ASP A 138 8.48 11.66 5.23
N SER A 139 7.75 12.32 4.35
CA SER A 139 7.60 11.97 2.95
C SER A 139 8.97 11.90 2.26
N GLN A 140 9.92 12.74 2.69
CA GLN A 140 11.31 12.76 2.21
C GLN A 140 12.04 11.41 2.32
N ASN A 141 11.80 10.63 3.38
CA ASN A 141 12.47 9.32 3.56
C ASN A 141 11.89 8.25 2.63
N ILE A 142 10.59 8.32 2.33
CA ILE A 142 9.93 7.43 1.37
C ILE A 142 10.44 7.73 -0.06
N PHE A 143 10.73 9.00 -0.36
CA PHE A 143 11.11 9.47 -1.69
C PHE A 143 12.58 9.44 -2.05
N GLN A 144 13.52 9.33 -1.09
CA GLN A 144 14.93 9.06 -1.44
C GLN A 144 15.08 7.80 -2.31
N SER A 145 14.05 6.95 -2.29
CA SER A 145 13.99 5.72 -3.06
C SER A 145 13.25 5.86 -4.41
N MET A 146 12.59 6.99 -4.73
CA MET A 146 12.02 7.18 -6.08
C MET A 146 13.17 7.22 -7.08
N ALA A 147 13.23 6.26 -8.01
CA ALA A 147 14.32 6.24 -8.98
C ALA A 147 14.28 7.49 -9.86
N ASP A 148 15.47 8.00 -10.20
CA ASP A 148 15.65 9.20 -11.01
C ASP A 148 15.09 9.04 -12.44
N ASP A 149 14.88 7.81 -12.92
CA ASP A 149 14.56 7.49 -14.31
C ASP A 149 13.06 7.25 -14.60
N SER A 150 12.17 7.55 -13.66
CA SER A 150 10.72 7.41 -13.86
C SER A 150 10.15 8.54 -14.74
N ASP A 151 9.36 8.24 -15.77
CA ASP A 151 8.71 9.27 -16.60
C ASP A 151 7.31 9.66 -16.10
N VAL A 152 6.64 8.74 -15.39
CA VAL A 152 5.22 8.88 -15.01
C VAL A 152 4.96 8.44 -13.55
N LEU A 153 4.07 9.17 -12.88
CA LEU A 153 3.45 8.82 -11.59
C LEU A 153 1.96 8.50 -11.81
N LEU A 154 1.52 7.29 -11.45
CA LEU A 154 0.11 6.87 -11.57
C LEU A 154 -0.60 6.81 -10.22
N LEU A 155 -1.42 7.80 -9.92
CA LEU A 155 -2.25 7.79 -8.72
C LEU A 155 -3.52 6.96 -8.99
N VAL A 156 -3.69 5.77 -8.41
CA VAL A 156 -4.76 4.84 -8.82
C VAL A 156 -5.72 4.48 -7.68
N GLY A 157 -6.97 4.95 -7.74
CA GLY A 157 -7.97 4.54 -6.74
C GLY A 157 -7.61 5.02 -5.34
N ILE A 158 -6.95 6.17 -5.24
CA ILE A 158 -6.71 6.85 -3.96
C ILE A 158 -7.95 7.67 -3.63
N PRO A 159 -8.80 7.25 -2.67
CA PRO A 159 -9.75 8.16 -2.07
C PRO A 159 -8.94 9.15 -1.22
N CYS A 160 -8.78 10.39 -1.68
CA CYS A 160 -8.04 11.45 -0.97
C CYS A 160 -8.84 11.95 0.23
N MET A 161 -9.01 11.05 1.19
CA MET A 161 -9.96 11.13 2.28
C MET A 161 -9.24 11.40 3.61
N GLU A 162 -7.95 11.05 3.70
CA GLU A 162 -7.13 11.24 4.89
C GLU A 162 -6.08 12.33 4.69
N PRO A 163 -6.05 13.39 5.51
CA PRO A 163 -5.18 14.55 5.29
C PRO A 163 -3.68 14.21 5.22
N GLN A 164 -3.21 13.27 6.05
CA GLN A 164 -1.80 12.89 6.09
C GLN A 164 -1.39 12.12 4.83
N LEU A 165 -2.21 11.16 4.41
CA LEU A 165 -1.99 10.45 3.15
C LEU A 165 -2.15 11.39 1.95
N GLU A 166 -3.15 12.26 1.95
CA GLU A 166 -3.31 13.28 0.90
C GLU A 166 -2.07 14.18 0.81
N THR A 167 -1.51 14.59 1.95
CA THR A 167 -0.27 15.39 1.98
C THR A 167 0.88 14.61 1.38
N LEU A 168 1.09 13.36 1.81
CA LEU A 168 2.11 12.46 1.27
C LEU A 168 1.98 12.33 -0.26
N VAL A 169 0.77 12.02 -0.75
CA VAL A 169 0.50 11.83 -2.19
C VAL A 169 0.74 13.11 -2.98
N LYS A 170 0.30 14.26 -2.45
CA LYS A 170 0.55 15.58 -3.06
C LYS A 170 2.03 15.90 -3.12
N ASP A 171 2.80 15.54 -2.09
CA ASP A 171 4.24 15.75 -2.08
C ASP A 171 4.94 14.88 -3.13
N MET A 172 4.57 13.59 -3.28
CA MET A 172 5.13 12.75 -4.36
C MET A 172 4.86 13.36 -5.72
N ALA A 173 3.63 13.83 -5.93
CA ALA A 173 3.22 14.36 -7.21
C ALA A 173 3.88 15.72 -7.52
N ARG A 174 4.08 16.58 -6.51
CA ARG A 174 4.88 17.80 -6.68
C ARG A 174 6.33 17.48 -7.04
N MET A 175 6.95 16.53 -6.35
CA MET A 175 8.33 16.13 -6.62
C MET A 175 8.49 15.50 -8.01
N ALA A 176 7.55 14.65 -8.41
CA ALA A 176 7.51 14.10 -9.76
C ALA A 176 7.49 15.22 -10.81
N ARG A 177 6.61 16.21 -10.65
CA ARG A 177 6.54 17.37 -11.55
C ARG A 177 7.79 18.24 -11.55
N GLN A 178 8.40 18.45 -10.38
CA GLN A 178 9.67 19.20 -10.27
C GLN A 178 10.80 18.52 -11.06
N SER A 179 10.68 17.22 -11.27
CA SER A 179 11.58 16.40 -12.09
C SER A 179 11.08 16.22 -13.54
N ASP A 180 10.18 17.09 -14.01
CA ASP A 180 9.55 17.07 -15.35
C ASP A 180 8.78 15.78 -15.69
N ARG A 181 8.29 15.06 -14.67
CA ARG A 181 7.50 13.83 -14.84
C ARG A 181 6.01 14.13 -14.91
N ARG A 182 5.27 13.26 -15.59
CA ARG A 182 3.81 13.38 -15.69
C ARG A 182 3.11 12.71 -14.52
N VAL A 183 2.07 13.37 -14.01
CA VAL A 183 1.21 12.82 -12.96
C VAL A 183 -0.17 12.53 -13.53
N VAL A 184 -0.56 11.26 -13.52
CA VAL A 184 -1.86 10.80 -14.00
C VAL A 184 -2.64 10.24 -12.82
N TYR A 185 -3.87 10.71 -12.65
CA TYR A 185 -4.81 10.16 -11.69
C TYR A 185 -5.84 9.27 -12.39
N ILE A 186 -6.11 8.08 -11.84
CA ILE A 186 -7.07 7.10 -12.31
C ILE A 186 -8.01 6.78 -11.15
N GLY A 187 -9.30 7.03 -11.30
CA GLY A 187 -10.27 6.75 -10.26
C GLY A 187 -11.71 6.94 -10.70
N LEU A 188 -12.65 6.46 -9.88
CA LEU A 188 -14.09 6.57 -10.14
C LEU A 188 -14.60 8.03 -10.08
N GLU A 189 -13.97 8.85 -9.25
CA GLU A 189 -14.33 10.24 -9.01
C GLU A 189 -13.19 11.18 -9.42
N LEU A 190 -13.49 12.46 -9.69
CA LEU A 190 -12.45 13.44 -9.92
C LEU A 190 -11.91 13.98 -8.60
N LEU A 191 -10.60 14.20 -8.52
CA LEU A 191 -10.02 14.88 -7.37
C LEU A 191 -10.52 16.33 -7.28
N PRO A 192 -10.67 16.88 -6.07
CA PRO A 192 -11.07 18.27 -5.89
C PRO A 192 -10.12 19.23 -6.60
N LYS A 193 -10.65 20.12 -7.45
CA LYS A 193 -9.83 21.10 -8.17
C LYS A 193 -8.99 21.96 -7.23
N SER A 194 -9.54 22.30 -6.06
CA SER A 194 -8.84 22.98 -4.98
C SER A 194 -7.73 22.07 -4.42
N GLY A 195 -6.50 22.31 -4.84
CA GLY A 195 -5.30 21.63 -4.33
C GLY A 195 -4.73 20.53 -5.22
N TRP A 196 -5.47 20.02 -6.23
CA TRP A 196 -4.96 18.98 -7.15
C TRP A 196 -4.74 19.45 -8.58
N SER A 197 -5.40 20.55 -8.99
CA SER A 197 -5.35 21.07 -10.37
C SER A 197 -3.96 21.47 -10.87
N GLN A 198 -3.05 21.83 -9.97
CA GLN A 198 -1.66 22.18 -10.31
C GLN A 198 -0.70 21.00 -10.15
N ILE A 199 -1.18 19.85 -9.67
CA ILE A 199 -0.39 18.69 -9.26
C ILE A 199 -0.62 17.51 -10.22
N VAL A 200 -1.82 17.36 -10.76
CA VAL A 200 -2.18 16.25 -11.65
C VAL A 200 -2.36 16.76 -13.08
N ASP A 201 -1.59 16.22 -14.02
CA ASP A 201 -1.66 16.58 -15.44
C ASP A 201 -2.90 16.01 -16.12
N VAL A 202 -3.25 14.77 -15.80
CA VAL A 202 -4.35 14.04 -16.46
C VAL A 202 -5.21 13.36 -15.41
N HIS A 203 -6.53 13.54 -15.52
CA HIS A 203 -7.50 12.81 -14.70
C HIS A 203 -8.30 11.86 -15.59
N LEU A 204 -8.20 10.57 -15.29
CA LEU A 204 -8.96 9.49 -15.93
C LEU A 204 -10.07 9.06 -14.99
N ARG A 205 -11.30 9.49 -15.30
CA ARG A 205 -12.49 9.08 -14.55
C ARG A 205 -12.99 7.73 -15.06
N VAL A 206 -12.45 6.65 -14.50
CA VAL A 206 -12.70 5.27 -14.88
C VAL A 206 -12.52 4.36 -13.68
N ASP A 207 -13.24 3.22 -13.66
CA ASP A 207 -12.96 2.16 -12.69
C ASP A 207 -11.52 1.64 -12.87
N PRO A 208 -10.65 1.72 -11.84
CA PRO A 208 -9.28 1.22 -11.90
C PRO A 208 -9.17 -0.24 -12.35
N LEU A 209 -10.11 -1.10 -11.95
CA LEU A 209 -10.06 -2.52 -12.32
C LEU A 209 -10.37 -2.70 -13.80
N HIS A 210 -11.41 -2.05 -14.30
CA HIS A 210 -11.76 -2.07 -15.72
C HIS A 210 -10.66 -1.41 -16.59
N TRP A 211 -10.05 -0.33 -16.10
CA TRP A 211 -8.90 0.29 -16.76
C TRP A 211 -7.74 -0.69 -16.86
N ALA A 212 -7.43 -1.41 -15.78
CA ALA A 212 -6.32 -2.36 -15.76
C ALA A 212 -6.57 -3.56 -16.67
N GLU A 213 -7.78 -4.11 -16.66
CA GLU A 213 -8.19 -5.20 -17.55
C GLU A 213 -7.94 -4.84 -19.03
N ARG A 214 -8.48 -3.71 -19.49
CA ARG A 214 -8.30 -3.25 -20.87
C ARG A 214 -6.85 -2.99 -21.25
N HIS A 215 -6.03 -2.50 -20.32
CA HIS A 215 -4.62 -2.26 -20.61
C HIS A 215 -3.83 -3.57 -20.65
N LEU A 216 -4.09 -4.49 -19.73
CA LEU A 216 -3.45 -5.79 -19.71
C LEU A 216 -3.79 -6.59 -20.98
N GLU A 217 -5.06 -6.61 -21.39
CA GLU A 217 -5.49 -7.25 -22.65
C GLU A 217 -4.73 -6.71 -23.86
N LYS A 218 -4.60 -5.38 -23.96
CA LYS A 218 -3.85 -4.74 -25.06
C LYS A 218 -2.38 -5.11 -25.01
N LEU A 219 -1.76 -5.07 -23.84
CA LEU A 219 -0.34 -5.37 -23.67
C LEU A 219 -0.04 -6.83 -24.06
N VAL A 220 -0.89 -7.76 -23.65
CA VAL A 220 -0.79 -9.19 -24.00
C VAL A 220 -1.08 -9.43 -25.49
N ALA A 221 -2.06 -8.74 -26.08
CA ALA A 221 -2.33 -8.85 -27.52
C ALA A 221 -1.14 -8.35 -28.35
N THR A 222 -0.52 -7.24 -27.94
CA THR A 222 0.65 -6.68 -28.64
C THR A 222 1.93 -7.50 -28.44
N SER A 223 2.06 -8.30 -27.38
CA SER A 223 3.24 -9.15 -27.18
C SER A 223 3.22 -10.42 -28.04
N HIS A 224 2.05 -10.85 -28.53
CA HIS A 224 1.91 -11.96 -29.47
C HIS A 224 2.08 -11.54 -30.95
N GLU A 225 1.89 -10.26 -31.28
CA GLU A 225 2.17 -9.72 -32.62
C GLU A 225 3.61 -9.19 -32.70
N SER A 226 4.56 -10.05 -33.01
CA SER A 226 5.92 -9.59 -33.33
C SER A 226 5.96 -8.77 -34.63
N ARG A 227 6.40 -7.51 -34.50
CA ARG A 227 7.37 -6.76 -35.34
C ARG A 227 6.97 -5.59 -36.25
N ASN A 228 5.70 -5.23 -36.52
CA ASN A 228 5.44 -4.26 -37.60
C ASN A 228 4.47 -3.10 -37.32
N GLY A 229 4.11 -2.75 -36.07
CA GLY A 229 3.01 -1.77 -35.91
C GLY A 229 2.89 -0.98 -34.61
N LEU A 230 3.98 -0.51 -33.99
CA LEU A 230 3.89 0.21 -32.71
C LEU A 230 4.71 1.52 -32.61
N GLU A 231 4.79 2.29 -33.70
CA GLU A 231 5.47 3.60 -33.71
C GLU A 231 4.80 4.69 -32.83
N ALA A 232 3.64 4.44 -32.22
CA ALA A 232 2.92 5.45 -31.43
C ALA A 232 3.02 5.30 -29.90
N LEU A 233 3.62 4.22 -29.39
CA LEU A 233 3.90 4.02 -27.95
C LEU A 233 5.36 3.67 -27.66
N GLU A 234 6.18 3.42 -28.68
CA GLU A 234 7.64 3.26 -28.59
C GLU A 234 8.39 4.58 -28.31
N SER A 235 7.69 5.72 -28.31
CA SER A 235 8.29 7.03 -27.97
C SER A 235 8.28 7.36 -26.48
N VAL A 236 7.57 6.57 -25.66
CA VAL A 236 7.64 6.66 -24.19
C VAL A 236 8.71 5.68 -23.75
N ARG A 237 9.80 6.21 -23.17
CA ARG A 237 10.89 5.37 -22.65
C ARG A 237 10.34 4.40 -21.60
N PRO A 238 10.95 3.23 -21.40
CA PRO A 238 10.62 2.37 -20.26
C PRO A 238 10.88 3.19 -18.99
N GLY A 239 9.82 3.51 -18.23
CA GLY A 239 9.89 4.58 -17.24
C GLY A 239 8.69 4.63 -16.30
N CYS A 240 8.61 3.62 -15.42
CA CYS A 240 8.00 3.59 -14.09
C CYS A 240 6.53 4.01 -13.87
N VAL A 241 5.87 3.30 -12.95
CA VAL A 241 4.47 3.50 -12.54
C VAL A 241 4.40 3.49 -11.01
N VAL A 242 4.45 4.64 -10.34
CA VAL A 242 4.16 4.65 -8.90
C VAL A 242 2.65 4.52 -8.68
N ALA A 243 2.16 3.29 -8.55
CA ALA A 243 0.77 2.98 -8.26
C ALA A 243 0.50 2.93 -6.76
N LEU A 244 -0.25 3.93 -6.27
CA LEU A 244 -0.90 3.91 -4.97
C LEU A 244 -2.31 3.40 -5.14
N PHE A 245 -2.52 2.11 -4.88
CA PHE A 245 -3.82 1.45 -4.98
C PHE A 245 -4.41 1.21 -3.61
N GLN A 246 -5.66 1.63 -3.39
CA GLN A 246 -6.45 1.17 -2.26
C GLN A 246 -7.44 0.10 -2.73
N SER A 247 -7.26 -1.15 -2.28
CA SER A 247 -8.17 -2.23 -2.63
C SER A 247 -9.54 -1.93 -2.01
N HIS A 248 -10.62 -2.10 -2.78
CA HIS A 248 -11.99 -2.08 -2.27
C HIS A 248 -12.24 -3.34 -1.43
N LEU A 249 -11.54 -3.48 -0.31
CA LEU A 249 -12.10 -4.21 0.81
C LEU A 249 -13.36 -3.47 1.26
N PRO A 250 -14.41 -4.21 1.67
CA PRO A 250 -15.74 -3.65 1.89
C PRO A 250 -15.64 -2.35 2.69
N SER A 251 -16.40 -1.34 2.25
CA SER A 251 -16.46 0.06 2.71
C SER A 251 -16.54 0.27 4.22
N SER A 252 -16.80 -0.82 4.97
CA SER A 252 -16.57 -0.90 6.40
C SER A 252 -15.11 -0.87 6.82
N SER A 253 -14.11 -0.88 5.92
CA SER A 253 -12.66 -0.98 6.22
C SER A 253 -11.89 0.33 5.99
N SER A 254 -12.23 1.07 4.93
CA SER A 254 -11.63 2.39 4.61
C SER A 254 -12.10 3.50 5.56
N SER A 255 -13.23 3.30 6.22
CA SER A 255 -13.73 4.14 7.32
C SER A 255 -13.10 3.78 8.68
N LEU A 256 -12.28 2.73 8.77
CA LEU A 256 -11.71 2.25 10.05
C LEU A 256 -10.33 2.81 10.36
N LEU A 257 -9.60 3.27 9.35
CA LEU A 257 -8.39 4.06 9.53
C LEU A 257 -8.72 5.56 9.72
N ARG A 258 -9.94 5.96 9.36
CA ARG A 258 -10.57 7.23 9.76
C ARG A 258 -10.98 7.18 11.21
N PHE A 259 -10.04 7.48 12.09
CA PHE A 259 -10.37 7.81 13.46
C PHE A 259 -10.90 9.25 13.51
N PRO A 260 -11.97 9.52 14.26
CA PRO A 260 -12.47 10.88 14.39
C PRO A 260 -11.36 11.77 14.94
N SER A 261 -11.00 12.80 14.18
CA SER A 261 -10.09 13.85 14.62
C SER A 261 -10.74 14.63 15.76
N SER A 262 -10.05 14.63 16.91
CA SER A 262 -10.20 15.53 18.07
C SER A 262 -11.57 15.63 18.75
#